data_AF-A0A498HXY8-F1
#
_entry.id   AF-A0A498HXY8-F1
#
_cell.length_a   1.000
_cell.length_b   1.000
_cell.length_c   1.000
_cell.angle_alpha   90.00
_cell.angle_beta   90.00
_cell.angle_gamma   90.00
#
_symmetry.space_group_name_H-M   'P 1'
#
loop_
_entity.id
_entity.type
_entity.pdbx_description
1 polymer ?
#
loop_
_entity_poly.entity_id
_entity_poly.type
_entity_poly.pdbx_seq_one_letter_code
_entity_poly.pdbx_strand_id
1 'polypeptide(L)'
;MYNEAGPEFETKRVRNMISEAGMKKKPIPVFQCDRVSFACTKRQLKMEVTNRYITIKSPLDDGEPKESDFEVKTSPLALSVSPGSSDVIVKNFYVSIDPYQLNRMKSFSSSHKAISYAAAIAPGDEIDAYGVAKVVASGNPEFEKDDLVVGLISWGEYTVLKEGTMFRKFDPLGFPLSYQVGILGFSGLTAYGGFFEVCKPKKGERVFVSAASGSVGNLVGQYAKLFGCYVVGCAGSKEKVALLKAKLGFDDAFNYKEEPDLKSTLKKYFPDGIDIYFDNVGSEMLEAAVENMNTFGRVAVCGVISEYIDARKRAAPNMLDVVYKRIKIQGFLAADLMNVYSDFISTTVDHLRTGNLHVVEDISSGLESFPSAFIGLFRGHNTGKKMVKLADDSSKSTLTSSHAVYPKTHTPLRRSYPPQQPPKMLLLLRLLNFRAPPSPRNIFIYNTMIRGYVQSHLPIPAISCCLDMLNYEFVPNNYTFSPVDQSVHDSRPKFEAQWSISSWSCRSIRVVFDKSPKRDVVVWTPMIDGLRTGDVENAQRCLTKCLRETPYRGVR
;
A
#
# COMPACT_ATOMS: atom_id res chain seq x y z
N MET A 1 27.14 36.71 -31.75
CA MET A 1 27.49 38.14 -31.61
C MET A 1 26.23 38.92 -31.30
N TYR A 2 26.40 39.99 -30.54
CA TYR A 2 25.44 40.75 -29.73
C TYR A 2 24.37 41.59 -30.48
N ASN A 3 23.41 42.07 -29.66
CA ASN A 3 22.52 43.26 -29.75
C ASN A 3 21.13 43.09 -30.40
N GLU A 4 19.98 43.37 -29.76
CA GLU A 4 19.41 44.48 -28.94
C GLU A 4 18.51 45.47 -29.72
N ALA A 5 17.51 46.03 -29.00
CA ALA A 5 16.44 47.00 -29.34
C ALA A 5 15.15 46.40 -29.97
N GLY A 6 13.91 46.62 -29.52
CA GLY A 6 13.24 47.50 -28.54
C GLY A 6 11.83 47.85 -29.11
N PRO A 7 10.71 47.86 -28.35
CA PRO A 7 9.38 48.13 -28.93
C PRO A 7 8.85 49.54 -28.60
N GLU A 8 8.84 50.43 -29.59
CA GLU A 8 8.06 51.68 -29.60
C GLU A 8 7.17 51.71 -30.85
N PHE A 9 5.99 51.09 -30.79
CA PHE A 9 4.93 51.34 -31.77
C PHE A 9 3.60 50.89 -31.17
N GLU A 10 2.85 51.82 -30.55
CA GLU A 10 1.38 51.82 -30.41
C GLU A 10 0.93 52.96 -29.47
N THR A 11 1.16 54.22 -29.86
CA THR A 11 0.50 55.40 -29.23
C THR A 11 0.10 56.43 -30.27
N LYS A 12 -0.64 56.00 -31.31
CA LYS A 12 -1.13 56.94 -32.34
C LYS A 12 -2.51 56.64 -32.92
N ARG A 13 -3.44 56.05 -32.13
CA ARG A 13 -4.80 55.78 -32.65
C ARG A 13 -5.99 55.99 -31.72
N VAL A 14 -5.87 56.78 -30.64
CA VAL A 14 -7.05 57.16 -29.81
C VAL A 14 -6.99 58.63 -29.36
N ARG A 15 -6.63 59.56 -30.24
CA ARG A 15 -6.69 61.00 -29.91
C ARG A 15 -7.48 61.92 -30.83
N ASN A 16 -8.05 61.43 -31.94
CA ASN A 16 -8.75 62.29 -32.90
C ASN A 16 -10.17 61.82 -33.24
N MET A 17 -11.00 61.50 -32.25
CA MET A 17 -12.45 61.31 -32.44
C MET A 17 -13.30 61.89 -31.30
N ILE A 18 -12.85 63.00 -30.71
CA ILE A 18 -13.71 63.88 -29.89
C ILE A 18 -13.50 65.31 -30.38
N SER A 19 -14.06 65.62 -31.56
CA SER A 19 -14.12 67.00 -32.06
C SER A 19 -15.38 67.32 -32.88
N GLU A 20 -16.46 66.55 -32.76
CA GLU A 20 -17.74 66.86 -33.44
C GLU A 20 -18.95 66.50 -32.57
N ALA A 21 -19.17 67.29 -31.52
CA ALA A 21 -20.48 67.44 -30.88
C ALA A 21 -20.47 68.73 -30.05
N GLY A 22 -20.87 69.85 -30.68
CA GLY A 22 -20.89 71.16 -30.04
C GLY A 22 -21.92 71.24 -28.90
N MET A 23 -21.45 71.28 -27.65
CA MET A 23 -22.24 71.71 -26.51
C MET A 23 -21.43 72.64 -25.59
N LYS A 24 -22.06 73.74 -25.20
CA LYS A 24 -21.49 74.90 -24.49
C LYS A 24 -21.03 74.55 -23.06
N LYS A 25 -19.89 75.12 -22.67
CA LYS A 25 -19.23 75.03 -21.34
C LYS A 25 -20.08 75.65 -20.23
N LYS A 26 -20.20 74.95 -19.09
CA LYS A 26 -20.36 75.53 -17.74
C LYS A 26 -19.27 74.92 -16.82
N PRO A 27 -18.63 75.69 -15.92
CA PRO A 27 -17.52 75.19 -15.12
C PRO A 27 -18.03 74.37 -13.91
N ILE A 28 -17.40 73.21 -13.69
CA ILE A 28 -17.55 72.38 -12.49
C ILE A 28 -16.19 72.37 -11.77
N PRO A 29 -16.11 72.48 -10.44
CA PRO A 29 -14.85 72.72 -9.73
C PRO A 29 -13.90 71.51 -9.82
N VAL A 30 -12.62 71.82 -9.99
CA VAL A 30 -11.51 70.86 -9.92
C VAL A 30 -11.30 70.47 -8.46
N PHE A 31 -11.67 69.24 -8.10
CA PHE A 31 -11.17 68.61 -6.87
C PHE A 31 -9.87 67.88 -7.20
N GLN A 32 -8.80 68.34 -6.56
CA GLN A 32 -7.47 67.75 -6.55
C GLN A 32 -7.55 66.42 -5.81
N CYS A 33 -7.35 65.30 -6.52
CA CYS A 33 -7.27 63.97 -5.90
C CYS A 33 -5.80 63.61 -5.76
N ASP A 34 -5.31 63.71 -4.53
CA ASP A 34 -3.98 63.24 -4.15
C ASP A 34 -3.84 61.74 -4.42
N ARG A 35 -2.70 61.37 -4.98
CA ARG A 35 -2.31 59.98 -5.23
C ARG A 35 -2.20 59.23 -3.88
N VAL A 36 -3.26 58.53 -3.49
CA VAL A 36 -3.14 57.45 -2.52
C VAL A 36 -2.73 56.21 -3.31
N SER A 37 -1.44 55.89 -3.26
CA SER A 37 -0.93 54.59 -3.68
C SER A 37 -1.51 53.50 -2.77
N PHE A 38 -2.59 52.86 -3.20
CA PHE A 38 -3.02 51.60 -2.60
C PHE A 38 -2.01 50.53 -2.99
N ALA A 39 -1.01 50.32 -2.13
CA ALA A 39 -0.33 49.04 -2.07
C ALA A 39 -1.38 47.99 -1.69
N CYS A 40 -1.93 47.31 -2.70
CA CYS A 40 -2.77 46.14 -2.50
C CYS A 40 -1.85 44.99 -2.07
N THR A 41 -1.39 45.02 -0.82
CA THR A 41 -0.93 43.80 -0.16
C THR A 41 -2.15 42.91 -0.06
N LYS A 42 -2.20 41.86 -0.88
CA LYS A 42 -3.06 40.71 -0.59
C LYS A 42 -2.63 40.18 0.78
N ARG A 43 -3.22 40.70 1.86
CA ARG A 43 -3.33 39.95 3.11
C ARG A 43 -4.20 38.75 2.76
N GLN A 44 -3.55 37.64 2.37
CA GLN A 44 -4.17 36.34 2.52
C GLN A 44 -4.59 36.28 3.99
N LEU A 45 -5.90 36.35 4.24
CA LEU A 45 -6.46 36.09 5.56
C LEU A 45 -6.01 34.67 5.90
N LYS A 46 -5.01 34.54 6.77
CA LYS A 46 -4.61 33.26 7.33
C LYS A 46 -5.81 32.79 8.13
N MET A 47 -6.50 31.76 7.63
CA MET A 47 -7.55 31.13 8.41
C MET A 47 -6.87 30.42 9.57
N GLU A 48 -7.04 30.96 10.78
CA GLU A 48 -6.61 30.32 12.01
C GLU A 48 -7.74 29.46 12.56
N VAL A 49 -7.40 28.26 12.99
CA VAL A 49 -8.31 27.35 13.69
C VAL A 49 -7.75 27.01 15.06
N THR A 50 -8.62 26.63 15.97
CA THR A 50 -8.24 26.00 17.22
C THR A 50 -7.94 24.52 16.96
N ASN A 51 -6.71 24.07 17.22
CA ASN A 51 -6.32 22.67 17.13
C ASN A 51 -6.33 22.04 18.52
N ARG A 52 -7.16 21.01 18.73
CA ARG A 52 -7.17 20.22 19.95
C ARG A 52 -6.39 18.92 19.75
N TYR A 53 -5.66 18.49 20.78
CA TYR A 53 -4.84 17.27 20.74
C TYR A 53 -4.63 16.68 22.15
N ILE A 54 -4.27 15.40 22.22
CA ILE A 54 -4.02 14.67 23.46
C ILE A 54 -2.52 14.58 23.74
N THR A 55 -2.16 14.79 25.01
CA THR A 55 -0.80 14.58 25.53
C THR A 55 -0.84 13.75 26.80
N ILE A 56 0.32 13.24 27.23
CA ILE A 56 0.49 12.63 28.56
C ILE A 56 1.03 13.67 29.55
N LYS A 57 0.60 13.59 30.82
CA LYS A 57 1.04 14.50 31.90
C LYS A 57 2.38 14.10 32.51
N SER A 58 2.66 12.80 32.52
CA SER A 58 3.86 12.19 33.07
C SER A 58 4.13 10.85 32.38
N PRO A 59 5.36 10.30 32.48
CA PRO A 59 5.64 8.98 31.94
C PRO A 59 4.78 7.88 32.59
N LEU A 60 4.41 6.86 31.81
CA LEU A 60 3.53 5.74 32.19
C LEU A 60 4.34 4.49 32.58
N ASP A 61 5.20 4.59 33.59
CA ASP A 61 6.22 3.57 33.88
C ASP A 61 5.68 2.27 34.50
N ASP A 62 4.65 2.37 35.35
CA ASP A 62 4.16 1.24 36.14
C ASP A 62 2.65 1.04 36.03
N GLY A 63 2.25 -0.18 35.68
CA GLY A 63 0.87 -0.64 35.74
C GLY A 63 0.01 -0.24 34.54
N GLU A 64 -1.30 -0.36 34.74
CA GLU A 64 -2.28 -0.04 33.71
C GLU A 64 -2.46 1.49 33.57
N PRO A 65 -2.47 2.04 32.34
CA PRO A 65 -2.74 3.46 32.13
C PRO A 65 -4.14 3.85 32.62
N LYS A 66 -4.29 5.10 33.06
CA LYS A 66 -5.53 5.69 33.55
C LYS A 66 -5.88 6.93 32.74
N GLU A 67 -7.17 7.27 32.67
CA GLU A 67 -7.62 8.45 31.90
C GLU A 67 -7.01 9.73 32.46
N SER A 68 -6.76 9.78 33.78
CA SER A 68 -6.12 10.89 34.46
C SER A 68 -4.70 11.20 33.98
N ASP A 69 -4.03 10.25 33.34
CA ASP A 69 -2.66 10.39 32.85
C ASP A 69 -2.59 11.21 31.56
N PHE A 70 -3.74 11.37 30.89
CA PHE A 70 -3.88 12.11 29.66
C PHE A 70 -4.51 13.49 29.91
N GLU A 71 -4.24 14.43 29.01
CA GLU A 71 -4.91 15.73 28.97
C GLU A 71 -5.19 16.18 27.54
N VAL A 72 -6.28 16.93 27.37
CA VAL A 72 -6.58 17.64 26.14
C VAL A 72 -5.87 18.99 26.19
N LYS A 73 -5.00 19.24 25.22
CA LYS A 73 -4.40 20.54 24.97
C LYS A 73 -5.03 21.21 23.76
N THR A 74 -4.82 22.52 23.66
CA THR A 74 -5.37 23.35 22.61
C THR A 74 -4.37 24.41 22.20
N SER A 75 -4.17 24.59 20.90
CA SER A 75 -3.29 25.62 20.35
C SER A 75 -3.90 26.25 19.08
N PRO A 76 -3.62 27.54 18.80
CA PRO A 76 -3.98 28.13 17.50
C PRO A 76 -3.11 27.54 16.38
N LEU A 77 -3.72 27.23 15.24
CA LEU A 77 -3.04 26.71 14.05
C LEU A 77 -3.48 27.51 12.81
N ALA A 78 -2.51 28.11 12.12
CA ALA A 78 -2.76 28.73 10.82
C ALA A 78 -2.87 27.66 9.74
N LEU A 79 -3.97 27.64 8.97
CA LEU A 79 -4.17 26.74 7.82
C LEU A 79 -3.47 27.26 6.57
N SER A 80 -2.21 27.65 6.74
CA SER A 80 -1.31 28.13 5.69
C SER A 80 0.11 27.83 6.11
N VAL A 81 0.92 27.37 5.17
CA VAL A 81 2.36 27.15 5.38
C VAL A 81 3.14 28.44 5.15
N SER A 82 4.26 28.60 5.84
CA SER A 82 5.18 29.72 5.60
C SER A 82 5.85 29.60 4.23
N PRO A 83 6.09 30.71 3.50
CA PRO A 83 6.85 30.67 2.25
C PRO A 83 8.20 29.97 2.43
N GLY A 84 8.49 28.99 1.57
CA GLY A 84 9.74 28.21 1.62
C GLY A 84 9.74 27.04 2.60
N SER A 85 8.67 26.82 3.37
CA SER A 85 8.52 25.59 4.18
C SER A 85 8.08 24.42 3.29
N SER A 86 8.57 23.21 3.60
CA SER A 86 8.12 21.92 3.04
C SER A 86 7.03 21.24 3.90
N ASP A 87 6.52 21.92 4.94
CA ASP A 87 5.51 21.37 5.83
C ASP A 87 4.20 21.07 5.09
N VAL A 88 3.47 20.07 5.57
CA VAL A 88 2.11 19.73 5.11
C VAL A 88 1.17 19.73 6.31
N ILE A 89 0.13 20.56 6.25
CA ILE A 89 -0.91 20.60 7.28
C ILE A 89 -2.04 19.70 6.84
N VAL A 90 -2.44 18.78 7.71
CA VAL A 90 -3.50 17.80 7.44
C VAL A 90 -4.59 17.86 8.51
N LYS A 91 -5.83 17.56 8.11
CA LYS A 91 -6.96 17.33 9.01
C LYS A 91 -7.13 15.83 9.21
N ASN A 92 -7.11 15.38 10.46
CA ASN A 92 -7.11 13.97 10.80
C ASN A 92 -8.55 13.41 10.76
N PHE A 93 -8.70 12.21 10.19
CA PHE A 93 -10.00 11.54 10.05
C PHE A 93 -10.09 10.31 10.95
N TYR A 94 -9.13 9.39 10.83
CA TYR A 94 -9.07 8.16 11.60
C TYR A 94 -7.67 7.96 12.14
N VAL A 95 -7.55 7.75 13.45
CA VAL A 95 -6.26 7.60 14.12
C VAL A 95 -6.25 6.28 14.89
N SER A 96 -5.17 5.54 14.76
CA SER A 96 -5.00 4.22 15.35
C SER A 96 -4.79 4.25 16.86
N ILE A 97 -5.34 3.23 17.53
CA ILE A 97 -5.02 2.85 18.89
C ILE A 97 -4.31 1.49 18.84
N ASP A 98 -3.04 1.44 19.22
CA ASP A 98 -2.19 0.26 19.13
C ASP A 98 -1.41 -0.03 20.43
N PRO A 99 -1.17 -1.30 20.77
CA PRO A 99 -0.54 -1.66 22.05
C PRO A 99 0.87 -1.09 22.24
N TYR A 100 1.65 -0.96 21.16
CA TYR A 100 3.04 -0.50 21.23
C TYR A 100 3.15 0.95 21.73
N GLN A 101 2.09 1.75 21.59
CA GLN A 101 2.08 3.15 22.01
C GLN A 101 2.34 3.30 23.51
N LEU A 102 1.94 2.33 24.35
CA LEU A 102 2.24 2.37 25.79
C LEU A 102 3.74 2.38 26.06
N ASN A 103 4.50 1.58 25.32
CA ASN A 103 5.95 1.54 25.47
C ASN A 103 6.59 2.89 25.13
N ARG A 104 6.02 3.65 24.19
CA ARG A 104 6.49 4.99 23.83
C ARG A 104 6.23 6.02 24.93
N MET A 105 5.18 5.82 25.73
CA MET A 105 4.79 6.72 26.82
C MET A 105 5.53 6.44 28.14
N LYS A 106 6.40 5.42 28.19
CA LYS A 106 7.28 5.14 29.33
C LYS A 106 8.51 6.05 29.32
N SER A 107 9.10 6.29 30.49
CA SER A 107 10.39 6.95 30.64
C SER A 107 11.51 6.11 30.02
N PHE A 108 11.38 4.78 30.07
CA PHE A 108 12.29 3.85 29.41
C PHE A 108 11.57 2.62 28.85
N SER A 109 11.88 2.31 27.58
CA SER A 109 11.54 1.05 26.93
C SER A 109 12.67 0.64 26.00
N SER A 110 12.96 -0.67 25.92
CA SER A 110 13.90 -1.21 24.93
C SER A 110 13.47 -0.90 23.48
N SER A 111 12.19 -0.65 23.25
CA SER A 111 11.65 -0.29 21.93
C SER A 111 12.05 1.12 21.45
N HIS A 112 12.40 2.04 22.35
CA HIS A 112 12.61 3.46 22.03
C HIS A 112 13.72 3.72 21.01
N LYS A 113 14.68 2.79 20.91
CA LYS A 113 15.83 2.89 20.00
C LYS A 113 15.74 1.92 18.81
N ALA A 114 14.65 1.18 18.70
CA ALA A 114 14.52 0.14 17.68
C ALA A 114 14.25 0.74 16.28
N ILE A 115 13.33 1.70 16.19
CA ILE A 115 12.93 2.36 14.95
C ILE A 115 12.34 3.74 15.23
N SER A 116 12.36 4.64 14.24
CA SER A 116 12.00 6.06 14.42
C SER A 116 10.60 6.27 15.03
N TYR A 117 9.59 5.52 14.60
CA TYR A 117 8.22 5.63 15.09
C TYR A 117 7.97 4.92 16.43
N ALA A 118 8.98 4.26 16.99
CA ALA A 118 8.95 3.70 18.34
C ALA A 118 9.61 4.62 19.38
N ALA A 119 10.10 5.78 18.96
CA ALA A 119 10.72 6.77 19.85
C ALA A 119 9.78 7.16 21.00
N ALA A 120 10.38 7.50 22.14
CA ALA A 120 9.66 7.95 23.33
C ALA A 120 8.83 9.21 23.05
N ILE A 121 7.68 9.32 23.70
CA ILE A 121 6.83 10.50 23.72
C ILE A 121 7.05 11.19 25.06
N ALA A 122 7.55 12.42 25.05
CA ALA A 122 7.76 13.15 26.30
C ALA A 122 6.42 13.70 26.84
N PRO A 123 6.30 13.88 28.17
CA PRO A 123 5.15 14.57 28.73
C PRO A 123 4.91 15.94 28.10
N GLY A 124 3.66 16.19 27.74
CA GLY A 124 3.22 17.41 27.09
C GLY A 124 3.42 17.48 25.58
N ASP A 125 4.10 16.51 24.95
CA ASP A 125 4.18 16.37 23.50
C ASP A 125 2.91 15.75 22.91
N GLU A 126 2.65 16.05 21.63
CA GLU A 126 1.59 15.40 20.85
C GLU A 126 1.86 13.89 20.73
N ILE A 127 0.86 13.07 21.09
CA ILE A 127 0.92 11.64 20.85
C ILE A 127 0.66 11.41 19.36
N ASP A 128 1.58 10.76 18.64
CA ASP A 128 1.40 10.37 17.24
C ASP A 128 1.13 8.86 17.07
N ALA A 129 0.41 8.55 16.01
CA ALA A 129 -0.03 7.21 15.67
C ALA A 129 -0.30 7.08 14.17
N TYR A 130 -0.32 5.85 13.67
CA TYR A 130 -0.72 5.63 12.29
C TYR A 130 -2.18 6.06 12.07
N GLY A 131 -2.47 6.70 10.95
CA GLY A 131 -3.82 7.16 10.66
C GLY A 131 -3.99 7.73 9.27
N VAL A 132 -5.23 8.12 8.97
CA VAL A 132 -5.65 8.74 7.72
C VAL A 132 -6.05 10.19 7.97
N ALA A 133 -5.57 11.05 7.08
CA ALA A 133 -5.85 12.47 7.11
C ALA A 133 -6.04 13.03 5.69
N LYS A 134 -6.50 14.27 5.60
CA LYS A 134 -6.66 15.01 4.35
C LYS A 134 -5.84 16.29 4.38
N VAL A 135 -5.10 16.57 3.32
CA VAL A 135 -4.28 17.79 3.20
C VAL A 135 -5.17 19.03 3.17
N VAL A 136 -4.87 20.01 4.01
CA VAL A 136 -5.56 21.31 4.06
C VAL A 136 -4.68 22.45 3.58
N ALA A 137 -3.37 22.36 3.77
CA ALA A 137 -2.37 23.27 3.22
C ALA A 137 -1.04 22.53 3.03
N SER A 138 -0.28 22.87 2.01
CA SER A 138 1.01 22.24 1.73
C SER A 138 2.01 23.26 1.20
N GLY A 139 3.24 23.18 1.69
CA GLY A 139 4.41 23.81 1.09
C GLY A 139 5.24 22.84 0.25
N ASN A 140 4.96 21.54 0.37
CA ASN A 140 5.56 20.49 -0.44
C ASN A 140 4.79 20.34 -1.77
N PRO A 141 5.44 20.51 -2.93
CA PRO A 141 4.79 20.42 -4.24
C PRO A 141 4.27 19.01 -4.56
N GLU A 142 4.71 17.97 -3.85
CA GLU A 142 4.18 16.63 -4.00
C GLU A 142 2.75 16.52 -3.46
N PHE A 143 2.31 17.41 -2.57
CA PHE A 143 1.00 17.34 -1.91
C PHE A 143 0.15 18.57 -2.24
N GLU A 144 -1.08 18.34 -2.65
CA GLU A 144 -2.09 19.34 -2.96
C GLU A 144 -3.21 19.29 -1.93
N LYS A 145 -3.94 20.40 -1.83
CA LYS A 145 -5.14 20.45 -0.98
C LYS A 145 -6.12 19.35 -1.39
N ASP A 146 -6.77 18.76 -0.39
CA ASP A 146 -7.75 17.68 -0.52
C ASP A 146 -7.18 16.30 -0.87
N ASP A 147 -5.86 16.16 -1.05
CA ASP A 147 -5.22 14.85 -1.12
C ASP A 147 -5.45 14.04 0.16
N LEU A 148 -5.72 12.74 -0.01
CA LEU A 148 -5.77 11.78 1.09
C LEU A 148 -4.37 11.26 1.38
N VAL A 149 -4.01 11.29 2.65
CA VAL A 149 -2.72 10.81 3.14
C VAL A 149 -2.89 9.81 4.27
N VAL A 150 -1.94 8.87 4.33
CA VAL A 150 -1.83 7.89 5.40
C VAL A 150 -0.42 7.94 5.96
N GLY A 151 -0.27 7.88 7.28
CA GLY A 151 1.01 8.05 7.93
C GLY A 151 0.90 8.24 9.43
N LEU A 152 2.00 8.69 10.05
CA LEU A 152 2.01 9.08 11.45
C LEU A 152 1.40 10.48 11.60
N ILE A 153 0.26 10.53 12.29
CA ILE A 153 -0.51 11.73 12.59
C ILE A 153 -0.82 11.79 14.08
N SER A 154 -1.05 12.98 14.62
CA SER A 154 -1.31 13.15 16.05
C SER A 154 -2.68 12.66 16.48
N TRP A 155 -2.82 12.35 17.77
CA TRP A 155 -4.07 12.24 18.51
C TRP A 155 -4.68 13.64 18.68
N GLY A 156 -4.92 14.29 17.55
CA GLY A 156 -5.38 15.67 17.45
C GLY A 156 -6.17 15.89 16.18
N GLU A 157 -6.88 17.01 16.10
CA GLU A 157 -7.76 17.33 14.97
C GLU A 157 -6.98 17.65 13.70
N TYR A 158 -5.80 18.26 13.85
CA TYR A 158 -4.88 18.57 12.78
C TYR A 158 -3.45 18.17 13.16
N THR A 159 -2.65 17.86 12.15
CA THR A 159 -1.21 17.59 12.29
C THR A 159 -0.42 18.43 11.31
N VAL A 160 0.70 18.97 11.76
CA VAL A 160 1.73 19.57 10.88
C VAL A 160 2.78 18.50 10.62
N LEU A 161 2.74 17.93 9.42
CA LEU A 161 3.69 16.93 8.95
C LEU A 161 4.96 17.64 8.46
N LYS A 162 6.09 17.31 9.07
CA LYS A 162 7.40 17.87 8.74
C LYS A 162 8.14 16.92 7.81
N GLU A 163 9.18 17.44 7.16
CA GLU A 163 10.12 16.62 6.40
C GLU A 163 10.65 15.45 7.25
N GLY A 164 10.71 14.26 6.65
CA GLY A 164 11.12 13.02 7.33
C GLY A 164 10.03 12.33 8.16
N THR A 165 8.85 12.93 8.32
CA THR A 165 7.70 12.21 8.88
C THR A 165 7.25 11.11 7.93
N MET A 166 6.88 9.94 8.46
CA MET A 166 6.40 8.82 7.66
C MET A 166 4.94 9.08 7.22
N PHE A 167 4.74 9.56 6.00
CA PHE A 167 3.43 9.68 5.38
C PHE A 167 3.51 9.58 3.86
N ARG A 168 2.39 9.24 3.22
CA ARG A 168 2.27 9.18 1.76
C ARG A 168 0.84 9.44 1.32
N LYS A 169 0.66 9.85 0.06
CA LYS A 169 -0.66 9.78 -0.59
C LYS A 169 -1.12 8.34 -0.75
N PHE A 170 -2.42 8.14 -0.80
CA PHE A 170 -3.00 6.85 -1.16
C PHE A 170 -4.33 7.02 -1.91
N ASP A 171 -4.66 6.01 -2.72
CA ASP A 171 -6.00 5.84 -3.29
C ASP A 171 -6.79 4.89 -2.37
N PRO A 172 -8.01 5.23 -1.94
CA PRO A 172 -8.85 4.35 -1.13
C PRO A 172 -9.28 3.05 -1.85
N LEU A 173 -9.08 2.92 -3.17
CA LEU A 173 -9.41 1.76 -3.98
C LEU A 173 -10.89 1.34 -3.92
N GLY A 174 -11.76 2.31 -3.60
CA GLY A 174 -13.20 2.10 -3.38
C GLY A 174 -13.57 1.55 -1.99
N PHE A 175 -12.62 1.45 -1.06
CA PHE A 175 -12.87 1.01 0.32
C PHE A 175 -13.05 2.19 1.29
N PRO A 176 -13.70 1.97 2.45
CA PRO A 176 -13.75 2.96 3.53
C PRO A 176 -12.33 3.39 3.96
N LEU A 177 -12.16 4.68 4.26
CA LEU A 177 -10.86 5.22 4.69
C LEU A 177 -10.29 4.52 5.93
N SER A 178 -11.16 4.05 6.82
CA SER A 178 -10.75 3.32 8.04
C SER A 178 -9.95 2.05 7.74
N TYR A 179 -10.14 1.43 6.56
CA TYR A 179 -9.42 0.21 6.19
C TYR A 179 -7.92 0.44 6.07
N GLN A 180 -7.50 1.65 5.70
CA GLN A 180 -6.09 2.02 5.62
C GLN A 180 -5.43 2.11 6.99
N VAL A 181 -6.19 2.28 8.07
CA VAL A 181 -5.65 2.28 9.45
C VAL A 181 -5.46 0.85 9.97
N GLY A 182 -6.24 -0.10 9.45
CA GLY A 182 -6.26 -1.50 9.87
C GLY A 182 -5.77 -2.45 8.78
N ILE A 183 -6.72 -3.07 8.07
CA ILE A 183 -6.50 -4.21 7.18
C ILE A 183 -5.64 -3.90 5.94
N LEU A 184 -5.69 -2.69 5.40
CA LEU A 184 -4.83 -2.24 4.28
C LEU A 184 -3.61 -1.44 4.78
N GLY A 185 -3.51 -1.24 6.10
CA GLY A 185 -2.40 -0.55 6.77
C GLY A 185 -1.44 -1.51 7.45
N PHE A 186 -0.75 -0.99 8.48
CA PHE A 186 0.25 -1.75 9.21
C PHE A 186 -0.31 -3.01 9.88
N SER A 187 -1.54 -3.01 10.39
CA SER A 187 -2.08 -4.24 11.00
C SER A 187 -2.23 -5.38 9.99
N GLY A 188 -2.66 -5.06 8.76
CA GLY A 188 -2.71 -6.01 7.65
C GLY A 188 -1.33 -6.51 7.23
N LEU A 189 -0.36 -5.60 7.07
CA LEU A 189 1.01 -5.96 6.71
C LEU A 189 1.66 -6.84 7.78
N THR A 190 1.47 -6.52 9.07
CA THR A 190 1.95 -7.33 10.20
C THR A 190 1.37 -8.75 10.14
N ALA A 191 0.07 -8.88 9.87
CA ALA A 191 -0.56 -10.19 9.77
C ALA A 191 -0.06 -10.98 8.55
N TYR A 192 -0.04 -10.35 7.38
CA TYR A 192 0.37 -10.98 6.13
C TYR A 192 1.84 -11.41 6.18
N GLY A 193 2.75 -10.47 6.43
CA GLY A 193 4.18 -10.76 6.43
C GLY A 193 4.60 -11.62 7.64
N GLY A 194 4.02 -11.41 8.82
CA GLY A 194 4.27 -12.29 9.96
C GLY A 194 3.85 -13.73 9.69
N PHE A 195 2.71 -13.94 9.03
CA PHE A 195 2.28 -15.29 8.67
C PHE A 195 3.10 -15.86 7.52
N PHE A 196 3.16 -15.21 6.36
CA PHE A 196 3.77 -15.78 5.16
C PHE A 196 5.32 -15.75 5.18
N GLU A 197 5.94 -14.68 5.65
CA GLU A 197 7.42 -14.54 5.65
C GLU A 197 8.08 -15.12 6.89
N VAL A 198 7.49 -14.91 8.08
CA VAL A 198 8.09 -15.36 9.34
C VAL A 198 7.71 -16.82 9.63
N CYS A 199 6.41 -17.16 9.60
CA CYS A 199 5.97 -18.53 9.88
C CYS A 199 6.18 -19.51 8.73
N LYS A 200 6.22 -19.03 7.47
CA LYS A 200 6.38 -19.83 6.25
C LYS A 200 5.45 -21.06 6.23
N PRO A 201 4.12 -20.83 6.19
CA PRO A 201 3.12 -21.86 6.41
C PRO A 201 3.12 -22.90 5.29
N LYS A 202 2.68 -24.11 5.63
CA LYS A 202 2.35 -25.19 4.69
C LYS A 202 0.88 -25.58 4.85
N LYS A 203 0.26 -25.98 3.74
CA LYS A 203 -1.14 -26.44 3.76
C LYS A 203 -1.28 -27.63 4.70
N GLY A 204 -2.36 -27.66 5.47
CA GLY A 204 -2.64 -28.69 6.47
C GLY A 204 -1.96 -28.50 7.82
N GLU A 205 -1.06 -27.52 7.98
CA GLU A 205 -0.45 -27.23 9.28
C GLU A 205 -1.46 -26.66 10.29
N ARG A 206 -1.12 -26.85 11.57
CA ARG A 206 -1.92 -26.48 12.74
C ARG A 206 -1.43 -25.15 13.32
N VAL A 207 -2.28 -24.14 13.27
CA VAL A 207 -1.95 -22.75 13.61
C VAL A 207 -2.70 -22.34 14.87
N PHE A 208 -1.96 -21.90 15.88
CA PHE A 208 -2.49 -21.25 17.06
C PHE A 208 -2.27 -19.74 16.96
N VAL A 209 -3.29 -18.95 17.31
CA VAL A 209 -3.22 -17.48 17.31
C VAL A 209 -3.68 -16.94 18.67
N SER A 210 -2.81 -16.22 19.38
CA SER A 210 -3.20 -15.51 20.60
C SER A 210 -3.75 -14.12 20.27
N ALA A 211 -4.59 -13.57 21.15
CA ALA A 211 -5.37 -12.34 20.90
C ALA A 211 -6.09 -12.38 19.52
N ALA A 212 -6.67 -13.53 19.18
CA ALA A 212 -7.15 -13.85 17.83
C ALA A 212 -8.30 -12.96 17.34
N SER A 213 -9.03 -12.30 18.25
CA SER A 213 -10.09 -11.34 17.91
C SER A 213 -9.60 -9.89 17.80
N GLY A 214 -8.31 -9.62 18.06
CA GLY A 214 -7.70 -8.30 17.94
C GLY A 214 -7.29 -7.97 16.51
N SER A 215 -6.74 -6.76 16.30
CA SER A 215 -6.42 -6.20 14.98
C SER A 215 -5.61 -7.13 14.05
N VAL A 216 -4.52 -7.70 14.55
CA VAL A 216 -3.63 -8.58 13.77
C VAL A 216 -4.13 -10.02 13.78
N GLY A 217 -4.47 -10.55 14.95
CA GLY A 217 -4.84 -11.96 15.12
C GLY A 217 -6.02 -12.41 14.27
N ASN A 218 -7.02 -11.53 14.06
CA ASN A 218 -8.19 -11.88 13.25
C ASN A 218 -7.82 -12.05 11.77
N LEU A 219 -6.85 -11.26 11.29
CA LEU A 219 -6.37 -11.33 9.91
C LEU A 219 -5.47 -12.54 9.71
N VAL A 220 -4.57 -12.82 10.66
CA VAL A 220 -3.70 -14.02 10.63
C VAL A 220 -4.53 -15.29 10.53
N GLY A 221 -5.58 -15.41 11.35
CA GLY A 221 -6.43 -16.59 11.31
C GLY A 221 -7.16 -16.75 9.97
N GLN A 222 -7.69 -15.65 9.41
CA GLN A 222 -8.33 -15.68 8.10
C GLN A 222 -7.35 -16.04 6.99
N TYR A 223 -6.14 -15.48 6.98
CA TYR A 223 -5.10 -15.88 6.02
C TYR A 223 -4.73 -17.36 6.16
N ALA A 224 -4.57 -17.85 7.39
CA ALA A 224 -4.28 -19.26 7.64
C ALA A 224 -5.42 -20.18 7.15
N LYS A 225 -6.69 -19.79 7.37
CA LYS A 225 -7.85 -20.52 6.83
C LYS A 225 -7.88 -20.53 5.31
N LEU A 226 -7.69 -19.37 4.68
CA LEU A 226 -7.63 -19.24 3.22
C LEU A 226 -6.45 -20.01 2.60
N PHE A 227 -5.34 -20.13 3.34
CA PHE A 227 -4.19 -20.92 2.94
C PHE A 227 -4.41 -22.44 3.06
N GLY A 228 -5.39 -22.88 3.85
CA GLY A 228 -5.73 -24.28 4.06
C GLY A 228 -5.12 -24.90 5.32
N CYS A 229 -4.94 -24.11 6.37
CA CYS A 229 -4.52 -24.58 7.69
C CYS A 229 -5.72 -24.94 8.60
N TYR A 230 -5.44 -25.74 9.62
CA TYR A 230 -6.30 -25.86 10.81
C TYR A 230 -5.93 -24.75 11.79
N VAL A 231 -6.90 -23.95 12.24
CA VAL A 231 -6.66 -22.71 12.97
C VAL A 231 -7.49 -22.67 14.25
N VAL A 232 -6.82 -22.48 15.38
CA VAL A 232 -7.46 -22.23 16.68
C VAL A 232 -7.00 -20.89 17.22
N GLY A 233 -7.94 -20.12 17.77
CA GLY A 233 -7.67 -18.82 18.37
C GLY A 233 -8.05 -18.77 19.84
N CYS A 234 -7.36 -17.94 20.63
CA CYS A 234 -7.84 -17.58 21.97
C CYS A 234 -8.23 -16.10 22.05
N ALA A 235 -9.27 -15.82 22.85
CA ALA A 235 -9.75 -14.47 23.12
C ALA A 235 -10.21 -14.34 24.58
N GLY A 236 -10.49 -13.12 25.05
CA GLY A 236 -10.79 -12.85 26.46
C GLY A 236 -12.27 -12.79 26.84
N SER A 237 -13.19 -13.23 25.96
CA SER A 237 -14.63 -13.30 26.24
C SER A 237 -15.35 -14.31 25.34
N LYS A 238 -16.55 -14.74 25.73
CA LYS A 238 -17.38 -15.69 24.97
C LYS A 238 -17.85 -15.11 23.64
N GLU A 239 -18.17 -13.82 23.59
CA GLU A 239 -18.61 -13.12 22.39
C GLU A 239 -17.50 -13.09 21.34
N LYS A 240 -16.25 -12.88 21.77
CA LYS A 240 -15.08 -12.92 20.91
C LYS A 240 -14.79 -14.33 20.40
N VAL A 241 -14.96 -15.35 21.23
CA VAL A 241 -14.86 -16.75 20.81
C VAL A 241 -15.92 -17.09 19.77
N ALA A 242 -17.17 -16.66 19.98
CA ALA A 242 -18.25 -16.86 19.02
C ALA A 242 -17.96 -16.15 17.68
N LEU A 243 -17.44 -14.92 17.71
CA LEU A 243 -17.02 -14.19 16.51
C LEU A 243 -15.98 -14.97 15.70
N LEU A 244 -14.95 -15.51 16.37
CA LEU A 244 -13.86 -16.25 15.71
C LEU A 244 -14.38 -17.44 14.91
N LYS A 245 -15.27 -18.23 15.53
CA LYS A 245 -15.82 -19.45 14.93
C LYS A 245 -16.89 -19.13 13.88
N ALA A 246 -17.85 -18.27 14.22
CA ALA A 246 -19.04 -18.06 13.40
C ALA A 246 -18.80 -17.13 12.20
N LYS A 247 -17.95 -16.10 12.35
CA LYS A 247 -17.75 -15.09 11.31
C LYS A 247 -16.38 -15.17 10.65
N LEU A 248 -15.34 -15.52 11.40
CA LEU A 248 -13.95 -15.46 10.90
C LEU A 248 -13.42 -16.83 10.43
N GLY A 249 -14.23 -17.89 10.57
CA GLY A 249 -13.94 -19.21 10.01
C GLY A 249 -12.85 -20.00 10.74
N PHE A 250 -12.48 -19.62 11.97
CA PHE A 250 -11.59 -20.43 12.80
C PHE A 250 -12.23 -21.79 13.06
N ASP A 251 -11.44 -22.86 13.04
CA ASP A 251 -11.93 -24.22 13.29
C ASP A 251 -12.38 -24.37 14.75
N ASP A 252 -11.63 -23.78 15.67
CA ASP A 252 -12.03 -23.66 17.07
C ASP A 252 -11.52 -22.39 17.73
N ALA A 253 -12.07 -22.06 18.90
CA ALA A 253 -11.57 -20.98 19.73
C ALA A 253 -11.99 -21.16 21.20
N PHE A 254 -11.22 -20.58 22.11
CA PHE A 254 -11.49 -20.65 23.56
C PHE A 254 -11.28 -19.32 24.29
N ASN A 255 -11.95 -19.18 25.43
CA ASN A 255 -11.78 -18.02 26.30
C ASN A 255 -10.67 -18.30 27.32
N TYR A 256 -9.47 -17.74 27.11
CA TYR A 256 -8.32 -18.06 27.97
C TYR A 256 -8.52 -17.68 29.45
N LYS A 257 -9.46 -16.77 29.76
CA LYS A 257 -9.76 -16.36 31.14
C LYS A 257 -10.59 -17.39 31.92
N GLU A 258 -11.22 -18.34 31.23
CA GLU A 258 -12.04 -19.40 31.83
C GLU A 258 -11.28 -20.73 31.96
N GLU A 259 -10.02 -20.76 31.51
CA GLU A 259 -9.21 -21.97 31.44
C GLU A 259 -8.24 -22.01 32.63
N PRO A 260 -8.29 -23.04 33.50
CA PRO A 260 -7.44 -23.12 34.68
C PRO A 260 -6.00 -23.54 34.37
N ASP A 261 -5.77 -24.19 33.24
CA ASP A 261 -4.45 -24.64 32.79
C ASP A 261 -4.34 -24.55 31.26
N LEU A 262 -3.61 -23.55 30.79
CA LEU A 262 -3.45 -23.30 29.35
C LEU A 262 -2.77 -24.46 28.62
N LYS A 263 -1.90 -25.23 29.30
CA LYS A 263 -1.18 -26.34 28.69
C LYS A 263 -2.13 -27.46 28.29
N SER A 264 -2.97 -27.93 29.21
CA SER A 264 -3.97 -28.97 28.92
C SER A 264 -5.06 -28.46 27.97
N THR A 265 -5.46 -27.19 28.09
CA THR A 265 -6.39 -26.56 27.13
C THR A 265 -5.83 -26.61 25.71
N LEU A 266 -4.57 -26.19 25.49
CA LEU A 266 -3.96 -26.27 24.16
C LEU A 266 -3.86 -27.72 23.66
N LYS A 267 -3.51 -28.68 24.51
CA LYS A 267 -3.46 -30.10 24.13
C LYS A 267 -4.82 -30.64 23.67
N LYS A 268 -5.93 -30.16 24.25
CA LYS A 268 -7.29 -30.52 23.85
C LYS A 268 -7.62 -30.06 22.42
N TYR A 269 -7.28 -28.82 22.06
CA TYR A 269 -7.52 -28.28 20.72
C TYR A 269 -6.45 -28.71 19.69
N PHE A 270 -5.29 -29.13 20.18
CA PHE A 270 -4.14 -29.59 19.40
C PHE A 270 -3.64 -30.96 19.86
N PRO A 271 -4.43 -32.04 19.71
CA PRO A 271 -3.99 -33.39 20.08
C PRO A 271 -2.70 -33.79 19.36
N ASP A 272 -2.56 -33.37 18.10
CA ASP A 272 -1.40 -33.61 17.23
C ASP A 272 -0.35 -32.47 17.26
N GLY A 273 -0.43 -31.59 18.26
CA GLY A 273 0.50 -30.47 18.47
C GLY A 273 0.26 -29.25 17.56
N ILE A 274 1.13 -28.26 17.73
CA ILE A 274 1.07 -26.94 17.06
C ILE A 274 2.27 -26.79 16.13
N ASP A 275 2.03 -26.46 14.86
CA ASP A 275 3.11 -26.21 13.88
C ASP A 275 3.50 -24.74 13.84
N ILE A 276 2.52 -23.84 14.00
CA ILE A 276 2.70 -22.40 13.98
C ILE A 276 1.99 -21.80 15.19
N TYR A 277 2.72 -21.00 15.97
CA TYR A 277 2.14 -20.08 16.93
C TYR A 277 2.38 -18.64 16.49
N PHE A 278 1.31 -17.89 16.25
CA PHE A 278 1.39 -16.45 16.05
C PHE A 278 1.13 -15.75 17.38
N ASP A 279 2.20 -15.25 18.00
CA ASP A 279 2.19 -14.74 19.35
C ASP A 279 1.99 -13.22 19.38
N ASN A 280 0.86 -12.80 19.93
CA ASN A 280 0.52 -11.40 20.20
C ASN A 280 0.53 -11.07 21.71
N VAL A 281 0.77 -12.06 22.58
CA VAL A 281 0.52 -11.96 24.02
C VAL A 281 1.78 -12.15 24.86
N GLY A 282 2.60 -13.17 24.59
CA GLY A 282 3.72 -13.56 25.44
C GLY A 282 3.29 -14.30 26.70
N SER A 283 4.09 -14.19 27.77
CA SER A 283 3.82 -14.76 29.10
C SER A 283 3.48 -16.26 29.10
N GLU A 284 2.64 -16.70 30.04
CA GLU A 284 2.21 -18.10 30.26
C GLU A 284 1.62 -18.75 28.99
N MET A 285 1.01 -17.97 28.10
CA MET A 285 0.49 -18.47 26.83
C MET A 285 1.61 -18.92 25.89
N LEU A 286 2.73 -18.18 25.85
CA LEU A 286 3.90 -18.57 25.06
C LEU A 286 4.53 -19.85 25.61
N GLU A 287 4.64 -19.98 26.93
CA GLU A 287 5.15 -21.19 27.58
C GLU A 287 4.29 -22.41 27.23
N ALA A 288 2.96 -22.29 27.42
CA ALA A 288 2.01 -23.35 27.10
C ALA A 288 2.02 -23.74 25.61
N ALA A 289 2.18 -22.77 24.71
CA ALA A 289 2.29 -23.01 23.27
C ALA A 289 3.58 -23.75 22.91
N VAL A 290 4.74 -23.32 23.42
CA VAL A 290 6.04 -23.98 23.17
C VAL A 290 6.02 -25.44 23.62
N GLU A 291 5.40 -25.72 24.78
CA GLU A 291 5.28 -27.10 25.27
C GLU A 291 4.38 -27.99 24.41
N ASN A 292 3.39 -27.41 23.74
CA ASN A 292 2.47 -28.12 22.83
C ASN A 292 2.92 -28.08 21.35
N MET A 293 4.08 -27.50 21.05
CA MET A 293 4.55 -27.41 19.67
C MET A 293 5.11 -28.73 19.13
N ASN A 294 4.96 -28.89 17.81
CA ASN A 294 5.56 -29.94 17.03
C ASN A 294 7.05 -29.71 16.78
N THR A 295 7.71 -30.78 16.35
CA THR A 295 9.07 -30.70 15.83
C THR A 295 9.11 -29.79 14.59
N PHE A 296 10.09 -28.89 14.54
CA PHE A 296 10.23 -27.80 13.57
C PHE A 296 9.09 -26.75 13.60
N GLY A 297 8.36 -26.66 14.72
CA GLY A 297 7.36 -25.62 14.90
C GLY A 297 7.96 -24.21 14.88
N ARG A 298 7.14 -23.21 14.54
CA ARG A 298 7.57 -21.81 14.44
C ARG A 298 6.69 -20.90 15.28
N VAL A 299 7.33 -20.01 16.01
CA VAL A 299 6.69 -18.93 16.74
C VAL A 299 7.06 -17.61 16.08
N ALA A 300 6.06 -16.90 15.55
CA ALA A 300 6.23 -15.50 15.16
C ALA A 300 5.82 -14.62 16.34
N VAL A 301 6.80 -13.99 16.98
CA VAL A 301 6.59 -13.07 18.10
C VAL A 301 6.24 -11.70 17.54
N CYS A 302 4.95 -11.46 17.32
CA CYS A 302 4.42 -10.19 16.83
C CYS A 302 4.32 -9.15 17.94
N GLY A 303 3.99 -9.57 19.16
CA GLY A 303 3.85 -8.69 20.31
C GLY A 303 3.73 -9.47 21.60
N VAL A 304 4.00 -8.80 22.72
CA VAL A 304 3.91 -9.39 24.07
C VAL A 304 3.05 -8.51 24.97
N ILE A 305 1.81 -8.25 24.57
CA ILE A 305 0.96 -7.24 25.21
C ILE A 305 0.74 -7.47 26.71
N SER A 306 0.76 -8.73 27.19
CA SER A 306 0.60 -9.00 28.63
C SER A 306 1.78 -8.53 29.46
N GLU A 307 2.95 -8.37 28.84
CA GLU A 307 4.19 -7.92 29.48
C GLU A 307 4.34 -6.39 29.48
N TYR A 308 3.55 -5.68 28.66
CA TYR A 308 3.67 -4.23 28.55
C TYR A 308 3.22 -3.49 29.81
N ILE A 309 2.23 -4.01 30.53
CA ILE A 309 1.74 -3.43 31.79
C ILE A 309 2.44 -4.03 33.03
N ASP A 310 3.00 -5.23 32.91
CA ASP A 310 3.68 -5.93 33.99
C ASP A 310 4.86 -6.75 33.47
N ALA A 311 6.06 -6.19 33.61
CA ALA A 311 7.30 -6.84 33.17
C ALA A 311 7.67 -8.09 34.00
N ARG A 312 7.00 -8.36 35.13
CA ARG A 312 7.21 -9.61 35.89
C ARG A 312 6.58 -10.82 35.20
N LYS A 313 5.66 -10.59 34.25
CA LYS A 313 4.97 -11.64 33.49
C LYS A 313 5.75 -12.16 32.28
N ARG A 314 7.04 -11.85 32.17
CA ARG A 314 7.89 -12.31 31.06
C ARG A 314 7.85 -13.83 30.94
N ALA A 315 7.66 -14.31 29.72
CA ALA A 315 7.70 -15.74 29.45
C ALA A 315 9.08 -16.35 29.72
N ALA A 316 9.08 -17.57 30.25
CA ALA A 316 10.23 -18.44 30.45
C ALA A 316 9.98 -19.82 29.81
N PRO A 317 9.93 -19.93 28.46
CA PRO A 317 9.64 -21.19 27.78
C PRO A 317 10.69 -22.25 28.09
N ASN A 318 10.28 -23.52 28.14
CA ASN A 318 11.19 -24.64 28.33
C ASN A 318 12.18 -24.75 27.16
N MET A 319 13.42 -24.32 27.36
CA MET A 319 14.43 -24.30 26.29
C MET A 319 14.88 -25.69 25.85
N LEU A 320 14.67 -26.74 26.66
CA LEU A 320 14.89 -28.12 26.20
C LEU A 320 13.91 -28.47 25.09
N ASP A 321 12.65 -28.05 25.20
CA ASP A 321 11.67 -28.22 24.13
C ASP A 321 12.08 -27.46 22.88
N VAL A 322 12.57 -26.22 23.02
CA VAL A 322 13.07 -25.44 21.88
C VAL A 322 14.20 -26.17 21.16
N VAL A 323 15.18 -26.69 21.91
CA VAL A 323 16.32 -27.44 21.35
C VAL A 323 15.88 -28.75 20.72
N TYR A 324 15.19 -29.62 21.48
CA TYR A 324 14.88 -30.97 21.02
C TYR A 324 13.73 -31.02 20.01
N LYS A 325 12.82 -30.04 20.00
CA LYS A 325 11.82 -29.90 18.94
C LYS A 325 12.30 -28.99 17.81
N ARG A 326 13.51 -28.42 17.87
CA ARG A 326 14.08 -27.52 16.83
C ARG A 326 13.13 -26.37 16.49
N ILE A 327 12.54 -25.79 17.53
CA ILE A 327 11.56 -24.71 17.38
C ILE A 327 12.29 -23.44 16.98
N LYS A 328 11.73 -22.71 16.01
CA LYS A 328 12.18 -21.37 15.67
C LYS A 328 11.29 -20.34 16.37
N ILE A 329 11.86 -19.50 17.23
CA ILE A 329 11.17 -18.35 17.82
C ILE A 329 11.78 -17.09 17.22
N GLN A 330 10.98 -16.29 16.52
CA GLN A 330 11.46 -15.10 15.82
C GLN A 330 10.52 -13.92 16.03
N GLY A 331 11.06 -12.81 16.54
CA GLY A 331 10.41 -11.50 16.50
C GLY A 331 10.56 -10.81 15.13
N PHE A 332 9.66 -9.89 14.83
CA PHE A 332 9.70 -9.10 13.59
C PHE A 332 9.02 -7.75 13.77
N LEU A 333 9.33 -6.79 12.88
CA LEU A 333 8.64 -5.51 12.76
C LEU A 333 8.03 -5.39 11.37
N ALA A 334 6.81 -4.85 11.29
CA ALA A 334 6.12 -4.67 10.01
C ALA A 334 6.88 -3.75 9.04
N ALA A 335 7.63 -2.77 9.56
CA ALA A 335 8.45 -1.88 8.74
C ALA A 335 9.55 -2.61 7.97
N ASP A 336 10.05 -3.74 8.49
CA ASP A 336 11.07 -4.56 7.80
C ASP A 336 10.45 -5.44 6.70
N LEU A 337 9.11 -5.51 6.62
CA LEU A 337 8.35 -6.35 5.69
C LEU A 337 7.77 -5.54 4.52
N MET A 338 8.26 -4.32 4.31
CA MET A 338 7.82 -3.48 3.19
C MET A 338 8.17 -4.09 1.82
N ASN A 339 9.12 -5.02 1.76
CA ASN A 339 9.45 -5.77 0.54
C ASN A 339 8.29 -6.63 0.03
N VAL A 340 7.35 -7.04 0.89
CA VAL A 340 6.15 -7.81 0.49
C VAL A 340 4.88 -6.96 0.44
N TYR A 341 5.01 -5.63 0.51
CA TYR A 341 3.86 -4.73 0.59
C TYR A 341 2.95 -4.80 -0.63
N SER A 342 3.52 -4.94 -1.84
CA SER A 342 2.75 -5.09 -3.09
C SER A 342 1.88 -6.34 -3.08
N ASP A 343 2.46 -7.47 -2.67
CA ASP A 343 1.79 -8.76 -2.63
C ASP A 343 0.71 -8.79 -1.55
N PHE A 344 1.02 -8.19 -0.39
CA PHE A 344 0.06 -7.94 0.67
C PHE A 344 -1.15 -7.15 0.15
N ILE A 345 -0.95 -5.98 -0.46
CA ILE A 345 -2.06 -5.15 -0.93
C ILE A 345 -2.88 -5.87 -1.99
N SER A 346 -2.23 -6.49 -2.98
CA SER A 346 -2.92 -7.22 -4.05
C SER A 346 -3.79 -8.34 -3.48
N THR A 347 -3.21 -9.21 -2.65
CA THR A 347 -3.90 -10.37 -2.06
C THR A 347 -5.06 -9.93 -1.16
N THR A 348 -4.83 -8.92 -0.33
CA THR A 348 -5.83 -8.43 0.63
C THR A 348 -7.00 -7.77 -0.08
N VAL A 349 -6.72 -6.94 -1.09
CA VAL A 349 -7.76 -6.26 -1.88
C VAL A 349 -8.60 -7.29 -2.65
N ASP A 350 -7.99 -8.31 -3.22
CA ASP A 350 -8.72 -9.37 -3.93
C ASP A 350 -9.66 -10.11 -2.98
N HIS A 351 -9.17 -10.52 -1.80
CA HIS A 351 -10.01 -11.19 -0.81
C HIS A 351 -11.12 -10.30 -0.23
N LEU A 352 -10.87 -9.00 -0.09
CA LEU A 352 -11.88 -8.02 0.29
C LEU A 352 -12.98 -7.91 -0.77
N ARG A 353 -12.60 -7.82 -2.05
CA ARG A 353 -13.56 -7.71 -3.17
C ARG A 353 -14.39 -8.96 -3.36
N THR A 354 -13.81 -10.14 -3.14
CA THR A 354 -14.56 -11.41 -3.25
C THR A 354 -15.32 -11.77 -1.97
N GLY A 355 -15.18 -10.97 -0.90
CA GLY A 355 -15.83 -11.23 0.39
C GLY A 355 -15.23 -12.40 1.18
N ASN A 356 -14.02 -12.85 0.83
CA ASN A 356 -13.33 -13.96 1.48
C ASN A 356 -12.65 -13.55 2.80
N LEU A 357 -12.43 -12.24 3.00
CA LEU A 357 -11.84 -11.69 4.21
C LEU A 357 -12.78 -10.65 4.81
N HIS A 358 -13.11 -10.84 6.08
CA HIS A 358 -14.00 -9.99 6.86
C HIS A 358 -13.24 -8.97 7.68
N VAL A 359 -13.67 -7.72 7.58
CA VAL A 359 -13.14 -6.62 8.39
C VAL A 359 -13.86 -6.55 9.73
N VAL A 360 -13.08 -6.35 10.79
CA VAL A 360 -13.57 -6.15 12.16
C VAL A 360 -12.91 -4.90 12.72
N GLU A 361 -13.71 -3.86 12.92
CA GLU A 361 -13.28 -2.55 13.41
C GLU A 361 -14.07 -2.18 14.68
N ASP A 362 -13.40 -1.53 15.61
CA ASP A 362 -13.98 -0.91 16.79
C ASP A 362 -13.61 0.58 16.77
N ILE A 363 -14.59 1.42 16.46
CA ILE A 363 -14.40 2.83 16.17
C ILE A 363 -15.05 3.66 17.27
N SER A 364 -14.23 4.29 18.11
CA SER A 364 -14.68 5.37 18.99
C SER A 364 -14.81 6.67 18.19
N SER A 365 -15.68 7.59 18.60
CA SER A 365 -15.88 8.88 17.94
C SER A 365 -15.51 10.03 18.87
N GLY A 366 -14.84 11.04 18.32
CA GLY A 366 -14.45 12.25 19.06
C GLY A 366 -13.08 12.13 19.72
N LEU A 367 -12.38 13.25 19.79
CA LEU A 367 -11.03 13.37 20.33
C LEU A 367 -10.97 12.94 21.82
N GLU A 368 -12.02 13.22 22.56
CA GLU A 368 -12.15 12.92 23.99
C GLU A 368 -12.16 11.41 24.26
N SER A 369 -12.41 10.59 23.24
CA SER A 369 -12.45 9.12 23.36
C SER A 369 -11.08 8.45 23.30
N PHE A 370 -10.00 9.17 22.96
CA PHE A 370 -8.65 8.60 22.86
C PHE A 370 -8.19 7.89 24.15
N PRO A 371 -8.22 8.53 25.35
CA PRO A 371 -7.75 7.89 26.58
C PRO A 371 -8.53 6.61 26.91
N SER A 372 -9.87 6.67 26.88
CA SER A 372 -10.72 5.53 27.21
C SER A 372 -10.59 4.39 26.19
N ALA A 373 -10.44 4.71 24.90
CA ALA A 373 -10.16 3.73 23.84
C ALA A 373 -8.81 3.02 24.04
N PHE A 374 -7.77 3.77 24.41
CA PHE A 374 -6.44 3.25 24.67
C PHE A 374 -6.39 2.34 25.89
N ILE A 375 -7.02 2.74 27.00
CA ILE A 375 -7.07 1.92 28.23
C ILE A 375 -7.90 0.66 27.99
N GLY A 376 -9.03 0.78 27.28
CA GLY A 376 -9.87 -0.35 26.92
C GLY A 376 -9.14 -1.45 26.12
N LEU A 377 -8.08 -1.09 25.39
CA LEU A 377 -7.22 -2.04 24.67
C LEU A 377 -6.55 -3.03 25.64
N PHE A 378 -5.97 -2.55 26.74
CA PHE A 378 -5.27 -3.39 27.73
C PHE A 378 -6.21 -4.19 28.63
N ARG A 379 -7.47 -3.76 28.75
CA ARG A 379 -8.57 -4.54 29.37
C ARG A 379 -9.18 -5.57 28.43
N GLY A 380 -8.81 -5.52 27.15
CA GLY A 380 -9.37 -6.36 26.11
C GLY A 380 -10.85 -6.07 25.85
N HIS A 381 -11.28 -4.81 25.93
CA HIS A 381 -12.64 -4.40 25.58
C HIS A 381 -12.87 -4.41 24.06
N ASN A 382 -11.86 -4.04 23.29
CA ASN A 382 -12.01 -3.88 21.84
C ASN A 382 -12.15 -5.22 21.11
N THR A 383 -12.91 -5.23 20.03
CA THR A 383 -13.01 -6.36 19.11
C THR A 383 -12.61 -5.91 17.71
N GLY A 384 -11.56 -6.50 17.15
CA GLY A 384 -10.93 -6.04 15.92
C GLY A 384 -10.00 -4.82 16.11
N LYS A 385 -9.83 -4.05 15.04
CA LYS A 385 -8.95 -2.87 15.01
C LYS A 385 -9.58 -1.72 15.80
N LYS A 386 -8.94 -1.30 16.90
CA LYS A 386 -9.34 -0.10 17.64
C LYS A 386 -8.82 1.16 16.95
N MET A 387 -9.68 2.14 16.78
CA MET A 387 -9.33 3.47 16.25
C MET A 387 -10.29 4.54 16.76
N VAL A 388 -9.90 5.81 16.59
CA VAL A 388 -10.73 6.97 16.89
C VAL A 388 -11.03 7.71 15.59
N LYS A 389 -12.31 7.99 15.35
CA LYS A 389 -12.80 8.84 14.28
C LYS A 389 -12.93 10.28 14.78
N LEU A 390 -12.29 11.21 14.08
CA LEU A 390 -12.23 12.64 14.46
C LEU A 390 -13.11 13.53 13.59
N ALA A 391 -13.33 13.16 12.33
CA ALA A 391 -14.22 13.89 11.44
C ALA A 391 -14.96 12.96 10.49
N ASP A 392 -16.10 13.43 9.99
CA ASP A 392 -16.80 12.77 8.89
C ASP A 392 -16.04 12.97 7.58
N ASP A 393 -15.91 11.89 6.82
CA ASP A 393 -15.52 11.95 5.44
C ASP A 393 -16.75 12.43 4.62
N SER A 394 -16.72 13.68 4.18
CA SER A 394 -17.77 14.27 3.35
C SER A 394 -17.81 13.70 1.92
N SER A 395 -16.99 12.69 1.59
CA SER A 395 -16.97 12.00 0.29
C SER A 395 -18.09 10.97 0.10
N LYS A 396 -19.06 10.86 1.02
CA LYS A 396 -20.25 10.01 0.85
C LYS A 396 -21.09 10.48 -0.34
N SER A 397 -20.72 10.07 -1.55
CA SER A 397 -21.68 9.92 -2.64
C SER A 397 -22.66 8.83 -2.22
N THR A 398 -23.93 9.17 -2.28
CA THR A 398 -25.12 8.41 -1.88
C THR A 398 -25.10 6.96 -2.36
N LEU A 399 -24.68 6.03 -1.50
CA LEU A 399 -25.15 4.64 -1.53
C LEU A 399 -26.10 4.46 -0.36
N THR A 400 -27.28 5.08 -0.47
CA THR A 400 -28.43 4.71 0.36
C THR A 400 -28.81 3.27 0.01
N SER A 401 -28.85 2.45 1.06
CA SER A 401 -29.43 1.12 1.07
C SER A 401 -30.85 1.14 0.52
N SER A 402 -31.03 0.76 -0.74
CA SER A 402 -32.30 0.23 -1.21
C SER A 402 -32.22 -1.29 -1.15
N HIS A 403 -33.09 -1.87 -0.34
CA HIS A 403 -33.34 -3.31 -0.32
C HIS A 403 -33.89 -3.70 -1.70
N ALA A 404 -33.01 -4.14 -2.60
CA ALA A 404 -33.44 -4.81 -3.81
C ALA A 404 -33.81 -6.26 -3.44
N VAL A 405 -35.09 -6.46 -3.16
CA VAL A 405 -35.74 -7.76 -3.18
C VAL A 405 -35.59 -8.32 -4.59
N TYR A 406 -34.71 -9.30 -4.79
CA TYR A 406 -34.71 -10.10 -6.01
C TYR A 406 -35.83 -11.14 -5.92
N PRO A 407 -36.81 -11.14 -6.84
CA PRO A 407 -37.82 -12.19 -6.86
C PRO A 407 -37.16 -13.51 -7.31
N LYS A 408 -37.38 -14.56 -6.51
CA LYS A 408 -37.25 -15.94 -6.94
C LYS A 408 -38.26 -16.19 -8.06
N THR A 409 -37.80 -16.57 -9.24
CA THR A 409 -38.32 -17.67 -10.07
C THR A 409 -37.66 -17.63 -11.45
N HIS A 410 -36.92 -18.68 -11.80
CA HIS A 410 -37.22 -19.49 -12.99
C HIS A 410 -36.34 -20.76 -13.01
N THR A 411 -37.04 -21.88 -13.12
CA THR A 411 -36.59 -23.27 -13.22
C THR A 411 -35.71 -23.49 -14.46
N PRO A 412 -34.73 -24.42 -14.43
CA PRO A 412 -33.65 -24.47 -15.41
C PRO A 412 -34.05 -25.21 -16.69
N LEU A 413 -33.78 -24.59 -17.85
CA LEU A 413 -33.71 -25.31 -19.10
C LEU A 413 -32.36 -26.03 -19.21
N ARG A 414 -32.41 -27.35 -18.98
CA ARG A 414 -31.36 -28.31 -19.37
C ARG A 414 -30.99 -28.10 -20.84
N ARG A 415 -29.74 -27.72 -21.10
CA ARG A 415 -29.01 -28.17 -22.30
C ARG A 415 -27.76 -28.90 -21.84
N SER A 416 -27.81 -30.22 -21.99
CA SER A 416 -26.67 -31.12 -21.94
C SER A 416 -25.71 -30.83 -23.09
N TYR A 417 -24.43 -30.60 -22.80
CA TYR A 417 -23.34 -30.79 -23.75
C TYR A 417 -22.36 -31.85 -23.20
N PRO A 418 -22.03 -32.89 -23.97
CA PRO A 418 -21.06 -33.93 -23.59
C PRO A 418 -19.60 -33.43 -23.74
N PRO A 419 -18.61 -34.18 -23.22
CA PRO A 419 -17.25 -33.66 -23.02
C PRO A 419 -16.43 -33.77 -24.31
N GLN A 420 -15.90 -32.65 -24.81
CA GLN A 420 -14.84 -32.65 -25.83
C GLN A 420 -13.88 -31.45 -25.68
N GLN A 421 -12.66 -31.71 -25.20
CA GLN A 421 -11.45 -31.15 -25.83
C GLN A 421 -11.17 -31.99 -27.09
N PRO A 422 -10.47 -31.50 -28.15
CA PRO A 422 -9.79 -30.20 -28.33
C PRO A 422 -10.18 -29.45 -29.63
N PRO A 423 -9.80 -28.16 -29.77
CA PRO A 423 -9.03 -27.78 -30.96
C PRO A 423 -7.96 -26.73 -30.62
N LYS A 424 -6.91 -27.13 -29.90
CA LYS A 424 -5.69 -26.28 -29.76
C LYS A 424 -4.49 -26.83 -30.55
N MET A 425 -4.51 -28.10 -30.94
CA MET A 425 -3.45 -28.73 -31.73
C MET A 425 -3.56 -28.46 -33.24
N LEU A 426 -4.79 -28.32 -33.77
CA LEU A 426 -5.03 -28.14 -35.21
C LEU A 426 -4.59 -26.76 -35.74
N LEU A 427 -4.63 -25.74 -34.89
CA LEU A 427 -4.14 -24.39 -35.23
C LEU A 427 -2.61 -24.36 -35.28
N LEU A 428 -1.95 -25.12 -34.39
CA LEU A 428 -0.50 -25.31 -34.40
C LEU A 428 -0.06 -26.07 -35.66
N LEU A 429 -0.77 -27.13 -36.05
CA LEU A 429 -0.45 -27.92 -37.25
C LEU A 429 -0.70 -27.16 -38.57
N ARG A 430 -1.63 -26.19 -38.60
CA ARG A 430 -1.82 -25.29 -39.76
C ARG A 430 -0.75 -24.20 -39.86
N LEU A 431 -0.25 -23.68 -38.73
CA LEU A 431 0.85 -22.71 -38.70
C LEU A 431 2.22 -23.35 -39.04
N LEU A 432 2.35 -24.66 -38.81
CA LEU A 432 3.57 -25.42 -39.07
C LEU A 432 3.65 -26.04 -40.46
N ASN A 433 2.81 -25.61 -41.41
CA ASN A 433 2.90 -26.03 -42.82
C ASN A 433 4.08 -25.35 -43.55
N PHE A 434 5.23 -25.26 -42.88
CA PHE A 434 6.52 -24.92 -43.44
C PHE A 434 7.15 -26.17 -44.05
N ARG A 435 7.28 -26.19 -45.38
CA ARG A 435 8.05 -27.20 -46.11
C ARG A 435 9.55 -26.91 -45.94
N ALA A 436 10.12 -27.23 -44.80
CA ALA A 436 11.57 -27.32 -44.64
C ALA A 436 11.92 -28.46 -43.65
N PRO A 437 12.87 -29.35 -44.00
CA PRO A 437 13.21 -30.50 -43.15
C PRO A 437 13.82 -30.04 -41.80
N PRO A 438 13.68 -30.83 -40.73
CA PRO A 438 14.15 -30.42 -39.41
C PRO A 438 15.69 -30.36 -39.39
N SER A 439 16.24 -29.14 -39.29
CA SER A 439 17.64 -28.92 -38.94
C SER A 439 17.75 -28.60 -37.43
N PRO A 440 18.94 -28.74 -36.81
CA PRO A 440 19.15 -28.38 -35.40
C PRO A 440 18.73 -26.94 -35.05
N ARG A 441 18.79 -26.01 -36.02
CA ARG A 441 18.29 -24.63 -35.88
C ARG A 441 16.77 -24.58 -35.70
N ASN A 442 16.02 -25.45 -36.36
CA ASN A 442 14.56 -25.42 -36.32
C ASN A 442 14.03 -25.92 -34.97
N ILE A 443 14.67 -26.93 -34.37
CA ILE A 443 14.28 -27.50 -33.06
C ILE A 443 14.32 -26.45 -31.93
N PHE A 444 15.29 -25.54 -31.97
CA PHE A 444 15.40 -24.45 -30.99
C PHE A 444 14.26 -23.43 -31.12
N ILE A 445 13.86 -23.13 -32.35
CA ILE A 445 12.74 -22.22 -32.67
C ILE A 445 11.41 -22.85 -32.20
N TYR A 446 11.21 -24.15 -32.42
CA TYR A 446 10.05 -24.89 -31.93
C TYR A 446 9.94 -24.82 -30.39
N ASN A 447 11.03 -25.05 -29.67
CA ASN A 447 11.06 -24.96 -28.21
C ASN A 447 10.79 -23.54 -27.68
N THR A 448 11.24 -22.52 -28.42
CA THR A 448 11.05 -21.11 -28.06
C THR A 448 9.60 -20.67 -28.27
N MET A 449 8.96 -21.09 -29.37
CA MET A 449 7.53 -20.83 -29.60
C MET A 449 6.64 -21.54 -28.58
N ILE A 450 6.98 -22.77 -28.18
CA ILE A 450 6.25 -23.51 -27.14
C ILE A 450 6.39 -22.80 -25.78
N ARG A 451 7.59 -22.33 -25.41
CA ARG A 451 7.80 -21.57 -24.17
C ARG A 451 7.05 -20.24 -24.18
N GLY A 452 7.10 -19.48 -25.28
CA GLY A 452 6.34 -18.24 -25.44
C GLY A 452 4.82 -18.45 -25.39
N TYR A 453 4.32 -19.55 -25.95
CA TYR A 453 2.91 -19.93 -25.87
C TYR A 453 2.47 -20.30 -24.44
N VAL A 454 3.34 -21.01 -23.70
CA VAL A 454 3.07 -21.42 -22.31
C VAL A 454 3.20 -20.25 -21.32
N GLN A 455 4.02 -19.25 -21.62
CA GLN A 455 4.38 -18.16 -20.68
C GLN A 455 3.72 -16.81 -20.99
N SER A 456 3.07 -16.61 -22.15
CA SER A 456 2.43 -15.32 -22.50
C SER A 456 0.91 -15.34 -22.33
N HIS A 457 0.33 -14.20 -21.94
CA HIS A 457 -1.12 -14.00 -21.87
C HIS A 457 -1.76 -13.57 -23.22
N LEU A 458 -0.94 -13.39 -24.27
CA LEU A 458 -1.38 -13.04 -25.63
C LEU A 458 -0.52 -13.78 -26.68
N PRO A 459 -0.80 -15.06 -26.96
CA PRO A 459 0.07 -15.91 -27.77
C PRO A 459 0.06 -15.60 -29.27
N ILE A 460 -1.02 -15.01 -29.80
CA ILE A 460 -1.18 -14.80 -31.26
C ILE A 460 -0.29 -13.64 -31.79
N PRO A 461 -0.22 -12.46 -31.15
CA PRO A 461 0.64 -11.37 -31.61
C PRO A 461 2.14 -11.69 -31.52
N ALA A 462 2.56 -12.42 -30.48
CA ALA A 462 3.95 -12.83 -30.31
C ALA A 462 4.42 -13.79 -31.42
N ILE A 463 3.56 -14.73 -31.81
CA ILE A 463 3.84 -15.68 -32.90
C ILE A 463 3.88 -14.97 -34.26
N SER A 464 2.99 -13.99 -34.51
CA SER A 464 2.98 -13.21 -35.76
C SER A 464 4.27 -12.40 -35.95
N CYS A 465 4.74 -11.73 -34.89
CA CYS A 465 5.98 -10.95 -34.92
C CYS A 465 7.21 -11.82 -35.25
N CYS A 466 7.30 -13.02 -34.65
CA CYS A 466 8.37 -13.97 -34.94
C CYS A 466 8.35 -14.48 -36.40
N LEU A 467 7.17 -14.69 -36.98
CA LEU A 467 7.04 -15.13 -38.37
C LEU A 467 7.44 -14.05 -39.38
N ASP A 468 7.07 -12.79 -39.11
CA ASP A 468 7.44 -11.66 -39.97
C ASP A 468 8.96 -11.44 -39.98
N MET A 469 9.62 -11.53 -38.82
CA MET A 469 11.09 -11.39 -38.74
C MET A 469 11.84 -12.47 -39.54
N LEU A 470 11.35 -13.72 -39.53
CA LEU A 470 11.96 -14.82 -40.27
C LEU A 470 11.81 -14.65 -41.79
N ASN A 471 10.73 -14.03 -42.26
CA ASN A 471 10.49 -13.75 -43.68
C ASN A 471 11.42 -12.66 -44.26
N TYR A 472 12.06 -11.85 -43.41
CA TYR A 472 13.04 -10.83 -43.81
C TYR A 472 14.50 -11.25 -43.56
N GLU A 473 14.77 -12.56 -43.50
CA GLU A 473 16.10 -13.17 -43.33
C GLU A 473 16.86 -12.79 -42.05
N PHE A 474 16.19 -12.24 -41.04
CA PHE A 474 16.79 -12.00 -39.74
C PHE A 474 16.93 -13.33 -38.98
N VAL A 475 18.15 -13.90 -38.99
CA VAL A 475 18.50 -15.10 -38.22
C VAL A 475 19.14 -14.71 -36.88
N PRO A 476 18.44 -14.87 -35.75
CA PRO A 476 18.87 -14.37 -34.47
C PRO A 476 19.77 -15.41 -33.80
N ASN A 477 20.99 -15.02 -33.42
CA ASN A 477 21.94 -15.96 -32.79
C ASN A 477 21.67 -16.20 -31.30
N ASN A 478 20.92 -15.32 -30.63
CA ASN A 478 20.38 -15.52 -29.29
C ASN A 478 19.22 -14.54 -29.07
N TYR A 479 18.13 -15.04 -28.48
CA TYR A 479 17.07 -14.20 -27.93
C TYR A 479 17.04 -14.37 -26.42
N THR A 480 17.04 -13.24 -25.72
CA THR A 480 16.64 -13.16 -24.32
C THR A 480 15.36 -12.35 -24.27
N PHE A 481 14.26 -13.02 -23.93
CA PHE A 481 13.05 -12.35 -23.49
C PHE A 481 13.26 -11.98 -22.03
N SER A 482 13.67 -10.74 -21.82
CA SER A 482 13.59 -10.14 -20.50
C SER A 482 12.37 -9.24 -20.49
N PRO A 483 11.45 -9.39 -19.52
CA PRO A 483 10.66 -8.25 -19.09
C PRO A 483 11.67 -7.14 -18.80
N VAL A 484 11.56 -5.98 -19.45
CA VAL A 484 12.36 -4.82 -19.04
C VAL A 484 12.03 -4.61 -17.57
N ASP A 485 13.05 -4.59 -16.72
CA ASP A 485 12.89 -4.35 -15.29
C ASP A 485 12.02 -3.10 -15.12
N GLN A 486 10.85 -3.30 -14.50
CA GLN A 486 9.85 -2.25 -14.38
C GLN A 486 10.31 -1.30 -13.28
N SER A 487 11.24 -0.40 -13.62
CA SER A 487 11.43 0.79 -12.81
C SER A 487 10.13 1.57 -12.79
N VAL A 488 9.70 1.83 -11.56
CA VAL A 488 8.43 2.41 -11.17
C VAL A 488 8.29 3.78 -11.83
N HIS A 489 7.55 3.84 -12.94
CA HIS A 489 6.70 4.98 -13.36
C HIS A 489 6.05 4.80 -14.74
N ASP A 490 6.08 3.61 -15.36
CA ASP A 490 5.43 3.43 -16.67
C ASP A 490 4.65 2.11 -16.74
N SER A 491 3.32 2.16 -16.63
CA SER A 491 2.40 1.02 -16.67
C SER A 491 2.17 0.47 -18.09
N ARG A 492 3.14 0.64 -18.99
CA ARG A 492 3.08 0.19 -20.38
C ARG A 492 3.87 -1.12 -20.50
N PRO A 493 3.34 -2.17 -21.16
CA PRO A 493 4.12 -3.38 -21.39
C PRO A 493 5.26 -3.04 -22.37
N LYS A 494 6.44 -2.78 -21.80
CA LYS A 494 7.67 -2.57 -22.56
C LYS A 494 8.32 -3.92 -22.81
N PHE A 495 8.45 -4.23 -24.09
CA PHE A 495 9.15 -5.44 -24.52
C PHE A 495 10.55 -5.05 -24.94
N GLU A 496 11.55 -5.72 -24.38
CA GLU A 496 12.93 -5.61 -24.85
C GLU A 496 13.22 -6.74 -25.82
N ALA A 497 13.63 -6.37 -27.03
CA ALA A 497 14.31 -7.28 -27.91
C ALA A 497 15.75 -6.79 -28.07
N GLN A 498 16.70 -7.62 -27.67
CA GLN A 498 18.13 -7.34 -27.79
C GLN A 498 18.75 -8.26 -28.85
N TRP A 499 19.45 -7.68 -29.83
CA TRP A 499 20.13 -8.43 -30.88
C TRP A 499 21.62 -8.07 -30.93
N SER A 500 22.46 -9.07 -31.18
CA SER A 500 23.87 -8.88 -31.52
C SER A 500 24.03 -8.97 -33.03
N ILE A 501 24.51 -7.88 -33.64
CA ILE A 501 24.81 -7.84 -35.08
C ILE A 501 26.31 -8.03 -35.21
N SER A 502 26.75 -9.12 -35.85
CA SER A 502 28.16 -9.33 -36.16
C SER A 502 28.56 -8.50 -37.39
N SER A 503 28.61 -7.18 -37.25
CA SER A 503 29.29 -6.29 -38.20
C SER A 503 30.15 -5.31 -37.42
N TRP A 504 31.33 -4.99 -37.96
CA TRP A 504 32.48 -4.45 -37.22
C TRP A 504 32.28 -3.07 -36.55
N SER A 505 31.13 -2.43 -36.73
CA SER A 505 30.84 -1.07 -36.28
C SER A 505 29.70 -0.94 -35.27
N CYS A 506 29.01 -2.01 -34.87
CA CYS A 506 27.96 -1.95 -33.84
C CYS A 506 27.86 -3.26 -33.06
N ARG A 507 28.00 -3.23 -31.72
CA ARG A 507 27.97 -4.45 -30.88
C ARG A 507 26.56 -4.94 -30.56
N SER A 508 25.59 -4.06 -30.37
CA SER A 508 24.19 -4.45 -30.16
C SER A 508 23.22 -3.32 -30.46
N ILE A 509 22.03 -3.69 -30.96
CA ILE A 509 20.89 -2.78 -31.08
C ILE A 509 19.81 -3.27 -30.12
N ARG A 510 19.29 -2.34 -29.31
CA ARG A 510 18.21 -2.58 -28.37
C ARG A 510 16.98 -1.81 -28.85
N VAL A 511 15.85 -2.50 -29.00
CA VAL A 511 14.59 -1.88 -29.44
C VAL A 511 13.55 -2.07 -28.35
N VAL A 512 12.98 -0.96 -27.89
CA VAL A 512 11.92 -0.93 -26.88
C VAL A 512 10.61 -0.60 -27.56
N PHE A 513 9.61 -1.47 -27.37
CA PHE A 513 8.26 -1.29 -27.91
C PHE A 513 7.33 -0.68 -26.87
N ASP A 514 6.57 0.34 -27.26
CA ASP A 514 5.67 1.07 -26.37
C ASP A 514 4.31 1.36 -27.06
N LYS A 515 3.19 1.05 -26.41
CA LYS A 515 1.83 1.20 -26.97
C LYS A 515 1.08 2.36 -26.29
N SER A 516 0.56 3.31 -27.08
CA SER A 516 -0.34 4.38 -26.59
C SER A 516 -1.82 3.96 -26.62
N PRO A 517 -2.63 4.28 -25.59
CA PRO A 517 -4.05 3.88 -25.55
C PRO A 517 -5.01 4.81 -26.33
N LYS A 518 -4.56 5.95 -26.88
CA LYS A 518 -5.46 6.92 -27.55
C LYS A 518 -5.38 6.94 -29.09
N ARG A 519 -4.40 6.27 -29.69
CA ARG A 519 -4.28 6.04 -31.14
C ARG A 519 -3.53 4.72 -31.30
N ASP A 520 -3.96 3.83 -32.20
CA ASP A 520 -3.26 2.57 -32.52
C ASP A 520 -1.88 2.82 -33.16
N VAL A 521 -0.94 3.37 -32.38
CA VAL A 521 0.41 3.71 -32.80
C VAL A 521 1.38 3.14 -31.79
N VAL A 522 2.31 2.32 -32.28
CA VAL A 522 3.44 1.78 -31.54
C VAL A 522 4.59 2.76 -31.68
N VAL A 523 5.12 3.24 -30.55
CA VAL A 523 6.30 4.10 -30.54
C VAL A 523 7.52 3.24 -30.26
N TRP A 524 8.54 3.37 -31.11
CA TRP A 524 9.84 2.73 -30.91
C TRP A 524 10.89 3.73 -30.44
N THR A 525 11.77 3.26 -29.57
CA THR A 525 13.01 3.99 -29.26
C THR A 525 14.19 3.06 -29.48
N PRO A 526 14.97 3.24 -30.57
CA PRO A 526 16.18 2.48 -30.77
C PRO A 526 17.27 3.02 -29.82
N MET A 527 17.82 2.15 -28.97
CA MET A 527 19.04 2.43 -28.21
C MET A 527 20.20 1.64 -28.80
N ILE A 528 21.27 2.36 -29.17
CA ILE A 528 22.48 1.78 -29.76
C ILE A 528 23.56 1.74 -28.68
N ASP A 529 23.93 0.54 -28.25
CA ASP A 529 24.99 0.35 -27.25
C ASP A 529 26.31 -0.03 -27.94
N GLY A 530 27.39 0.68 -27.61
CA GLY A 530 28.77 0.33 -27.99
C GLY A 530 29.38 1.09 -29.19
N LEU A 531 28.94 2.32 -29.47
CA LEU A 531 29.66 3.21 -30.39
C LEU A 531 30.95 3.71 -29.71
N ARG A 532 32.12 3.57 -30.37
CA ARG A 532 33.37 4.16 -29.86
C ARG A 532 33.24 5.70 -29.91
N THR A 533 33.61 6.38 -28.83
CA THR A 533 33.54 7.84 -28.71
C THR A 533 34.24 8.54 -29.88
N GLY A 534 33.51 9.42 -30.58
CA GLY A 534 34.05 10.28 -31.65
C GLY A 534 33.36 10.16 -33.02
N ASP A 535 32.49 9.18 -33.24
CA ASP A 535 31.93 8.92 -34.57
C ASP A 535 30.43 9.28 -34.67
N VAL A 536 30.16 10.59 -34.60
CA VAL A 536 28.81 11.17 -34.68
C VAL A 536 28.15 10.85 -36.03
N GLU A 537 28.95 10.76 -37.10
CA GLU A 537 28.46 10.53 -38.46
C GLU A 537 27.97 9.08 -38.65
N ASN A 538 28.66 8.09 -38.08
CA ASN A 538 28.18 6.70 -38.10
C ASN A 538 26.98 6.45 -37.18
N ALA A 539 26.90 7.15 -36.03
CA ALA A 539 25.70 7.11 -35.20
C ALA A 539 24.47 7.63 -35.98
N GLN A 540 24.65 8.71 -36.74
CA GLN A 540 23.60 9.33 -37.55
C GLN A 540 23.19 8.45 -38.74
N ARG A 541 24.14 7.75 -39.39
CA ARG A 541 23.85 6.75 -40.43
C ARG A 541 23.08 5.54 -39.91
N CYS A 542 23.47 4.98 -38.75
CA CYS A 542 22.75 3.87 -38.13
C CYS A 542 21.31 4.24 -37.76
N LEU A 543 21.10 5.43 -37.18
CA LEU A 543 19.76 5.93 -36.86
C LEU A 543 18.91 6.15 -38.12
N THR A 544 19.50 6.77 -39.16
CA THR A 544 18.80 7.08 -40.42
C THR A 544 18.40 5.81 -41.17
N LYS A 545 19.23 4.77 -41.14
CA LYS A 545 18.90 3.47 -41.76
C LYS A 545 17.78 2.76 -40.99
N CYS A 546 17.84 2.78 -39.65
CA CYS A 546 16.81 2.21 -38.79
C CYS A 546 15.43 2.87 -39.00
N LEU A 547 15.39 4.19 -39.22
CA LEU A 547 14.17 4.97 -39.45
C LEU A 547 13.62 4.89 -40.89
N ARG A 548 14.46 4.64 -41.91
CA ARG A 548 14.02 4.54 -43.32
C ARG A 548 13.42 3.18 -43.67
N GLU A 549 13.84 2.12 -43.01
CA GLU A 549 13.51 0.73 -43.36
C GLU A 549 12.36 0.16 -42.52
N THR A 550 11.71 1.01 -41.72
CA THR A 550 10.64 0.63 -40.81
C THR A 550 9.23 0.96 -41.37
N PRO A 551 8.25 0.03 -41.38
CA PRO A 551 7.11 0.14 -42.27
C PRO A 551 5.90 0.96 -41.75
N TYR A 552 5.99 1.60 -40.57
CA TYR A 552 4.85 2.29 -39.96
C TYR A 552 4.89 3.81 -40.17
N ARG A 553 3.97 4.32 -40.99
CA ARG A 553 3.70 5.77 -41.14
C ARG A 553 2.97 6.29 -39.91
N GLY A 554 3.65 7.09 -39.11
CA GLY A 554 3.04 7.82 -37.99
C GLY A 554 3.98 7.95 -36.80
N VAL A 555 5.16 8.54 -37.01
CA VAL A 555 6.13 8.78 -35.94
C VAL A 555 6.57 10.24 -36.03
N ARG A 556 6.60 10.93 -34.88
CA ARG A 556 7.32 12.20 -34.71
C ARG A 556 8.69 11.90 -34.18
#